data_AF-A0A0S8EAH6-F1
#
_entry.id   AF-A0A0S8EAH6-F1
#
_cell.length_a   1.000
_cell.length_b   1.000
_cell.length_c   1.000
_cell.angle_alpha   90.00
_cell.angle_beta   90.00
_cell.angle_gamma   90.00
#
_symmetry.space_group_name_H-M   'P 1'
#
loop_
_entity.id
_entity.type
_entity.pdbx_description
1 polymer ?
#
loop_
_entity_poly.entity_id
_entity_poly.type
_entity_poly.pdbx_seq_one_letter_code
_entity_poly.pdbx_strand_id
1 'polypeptide(L)'
;MNPADSIERRIEQLHISTGAETDKRILDDSFAALGVGLLQPQGGIRRLIFGSRIAGPVAAAAAVTLVAAVLLVSLPQRGSDTVEEFYRTLSGAENVCVSTFAAGQTSPQQQVWTSHSLNVRLFKTGSGDQARFALWDVPSKVQMTMYLSEFQTEPLTEERLAEIEKSLASLSGVTPFADVKDVPKRARWSRVKDPAAVAVISGCAVYDLEWLQQGTISEVGTYRRWRVFVDAKTHLPRRAESYAKSESEQEYALEYFIMVTYPSESEIQDIVAGTFGPPSSRTGGPEYIGTPGMDR
;
A
#
# COMPACT_ATOMS: atom_id res chain seq x y z
N MET A 1 -3.34 -29.32 40.39
CA MET A 1 -4.16 -29.10 39.18
C MET A 1 -3.44 -28.08 38.32
N ASN A 2 -3.16 -28.43 37.08
CA ASN A 2 -2.44 -27.56 36.14
C ASN A 2 -3.42 -26.49 35.60
N PRO A 3 -3.06 -25.20 35.54
CA PRO A 3 -3.97 -24.16 35.03
C PRO A 3 -4.42 -24.38 33.59
N ALA A 4 -3.62 -25.08 32.78
CA ALA A 4 -3.94 -25.43 31.40
C ALA A 4 -5.16 -26.36 31.29
N ASP A 5 -5.26 -27.36 32.17
CA ASP A 5 -6.38 -28.33 32.19
C ASP A 5 -7.73 -27.66 32.53
N SER A 6 -7.70 -26.47 33.15
CA SER A 6 -8.90 -25.70 33.49
C SER A 6 -9.42 -24.85 32.33
N ILE A 7 -8.58 -24.54 31.34
CA ILE A 7 -8.96 -23.70 30.20
C ILE A 7 -9.56 -24.58 29.11
N GLU A 8 -8.94 -25.71 28.78
CA GLU A 8 -9.47 -26.65 27.79
C GLU A 8 -10.86 -27.17 28.17
N ARG A 9 -11.03 -27.52 29.46
CA ARG A 9 -12.33 -28.00 29.97
C ARG A 9 -13.41 -26.90 30.01
N ARG A 10 -13.03 -25.61 30.05
CA ARG A 10 -13.98 -24.48 29.94
C ARG A 10 -14.35 -24.17 28.49
N ILE A 11 -13.44 -24.43 27.54
CA ILE A 11 -13.69 -24.25 26.11
C ILE A 11 -14.65 -25.34 25.60
N GLU A 12 -14.49 -26.60 26.04
CA GLU A 12 -15.43 -27.69 25.71
C GLU A 12 -16.85 -27.49 26.27
N GLN A 13 -16.99 -26.74 27.38
CA GLN A 13 -18.30 -26.44 27.98
C GLN A 13 -19.04 -25.30 27.29
N LEU A 14 -18.36 -24.50 26.46
CA LEU A 14 -18.99 -23.46 25.65
C LEU A 14 -19.44 -24.05 24.32
N HIS A 15 -20.51 -24.86 24.36
CA HIS A 15 -21.26 -25.28 23.16
C HIS A 15 -22.02 -24.07 22.58
N ILE A 16 -21.28 -23.13 22.00
CA ILE A 16 -21.85 -22.02 21.23
C ILE A 16 -21.88 -22.48 19.77
N SER A 17 -22.93 -23.23 19.42
CA SER A 17 -23.29 -23.44 18.03
C SER A 17 -24.15 -22.26 17.60
N THR A 18 -23.55 -21.28 16.93
CA THR A 18 -24.30 -20.22 16.25
C THR A 18 -24.86 -20.79 14.94
N GLY A 19 -26.09 -20.42 14.58
CA GLY A 19 -26.67 -20.82 13.30
C GLY A 19 -25.95 -20.11 12.15
N ALA A 20 -25.92 -20.71 10.95
CA ALA A 20 -25.22 -20.17 9.78
C ALA A 20 -25.60 -18.71 9.43
N GLU A 21 -26.85 -18.30 9.70
CA GLU A 21 -27.28 -16.91 9.52
C GLU A 21 -26.68 -15.95 10.55
N THR A 22 -26.42 -16.42 11.77
CA THR A 22 -25.76 -15.62 12.81
C THR A 22 -24.28 -15.45 12.49
N ASP A 23 -23.62 -16.50 11.99
CA ASP A 23 -22.23 -16.42 11.55
C ASP A 23 -22.06 -15.49 10.34
N LYS A 24 -22.97 -15.58 9.37
CA LYS A 24 -22.99 -14.65 8.24
C LYS A 24 -23.16 -13.20 8.69
N ARG A 25 -24.10 -12.93 9.61
CA ARG A 25 -24.30 -11.57 10.14
C ARG A 25 -23.09 -11.06 10.92
N ILE A 26 -22.44 -11.91 11.72
CA ILE A 26 -21.20 -11.57 12.42
C ILE A 26 -20.09 -11.22 11.41
N LEU A 27 -19.98 -11.97 10.31
CA LEU A 27 -19.01 -11.70 9.25
C LEU A 27 -19.33 -10.40 8.51
N ASP A 28 -20.57 -10.17 8.10
CA ASP A 28 -21.02 -8.95 7.41
C ASP A 28 -20.83 -7.72 8.30
N ASP A 29 -21.17 -7.80 9.59
CA ASP A 29 -20.93 -6.74 10.58
C ASP A 29 -19.42 -6.51 10.82
N SER A 30 -18.61 -7.57 10.76
CA SER A 30 -17.14 -7.48 10.85
C SER A 30 -16.54 -6.84 9.59
N PHE A 31 -17.10 -7.09 8.41
CA PHE A 31 -16.69 -6.45 7.15
C PHE A 31 -17.12 -4.97 7.10
N ALA A 32 -18.32 -4.65 7.59
CA ALA A 32 -18.75 -3.27 7.77
C ALA A 32 -17.85 -2.53 8.79
N ALA A 33 -17.45 -3.19 9.87
CA ALA A 33 -16.52 -2.64 10.86
C ALA A 33 -15.08 -2.48 10.32
N LEU A 34 -14.61 -3.36 9.43
CA LEU A 34 -13.32 -3.21 8.74
C LEU A 34 -13.31 -2.05 7.73
N GLY A 35 -14.45 -1.75 7.10
CA GLY A 35 -14.61 -0.54 6.27
C GLY A 35 -14.59 0.76 7.08
N VAL A 36 -14.97 0.71 8.36
CA VAL A 36 -15.05 1.88 9.27
C VAL A 36 -13.78 2.04 10.12
N GLY A 37 -13.02 0.95 10.36
CA GLY A 37 -11.84 0.91 11.25
C GLY A 37 -10.58 1.65 10.77
N LEU A 38 -10.60 2.30 9.60
CA LEU A 38 -9.51 3.15 9.12
C LEU A 38 -9.38 4.49 9.88
N LEU A 39 -10.18 4.71 10.92
CA LEU A 39 -10.19 5.95 11.70
C LEU A 39 -10.37 5.65 13.21
N GLN A 40 -9.31 5.31 13.95
CA GLN A 40 -9.07 5.82 15.32
C GLN A 40 -7.72 5.35 15.92
N PRO A 41 -7.01 6.21 16.71
CA PRO A 41 -5.68 5.92 17.24
C PRO A 41 -5.65 5.61 18.75
N GLN A 42 -4.72 4.74 19.15
CA GLN A 42 -4.11 4.72 20.50
C GLN A 42 -2.59 4.67 20.26
N GLY A 43 -1.70 5.48 20.84
CA GLY A 43 -1.74 6.24 22.08
C GLY A 43 -0.76 5.60 23.07
N GLY A 44 0.49 6.09 23.17
CA GLY A 44 1.38 5.65 24.27
C GLY A 44 2.90 5.85 24.18
N ILE A 45 3.38 7.02 24.65
CA ILE A 45 4.46 7.21 25.66
C ILE A 45 5.96 6.94 25.31
N ARG A 46 6.71 8.06 25.21
CA ARG A 46 8.05 8.45 25.78
C ARG A 46 9.30 7.59 25.45
N ARG A 47 10.54 8.11 25.24
CA ARG A 47 11.29 9.18 25.94
C ARG A 47 12.64 9.50 25.22
N LEU A 48 12.95 10.80 25.08
CA LEU A 48 14.24 11.56 25.09
C LEU A 48 15.63 10.86 25.01
N ILE A 49 16.59 11.48 24.27
CA ILE A 49 17.75 12.26 24.82
C ILE A 49 18.54 13.00 23.70
N PHE A 50 19.11 14.15 24.09
CA PHE A 50 19.82 15.23 23.38
C PHE A 50 21.32 15.01 23.03
N GLY A 51 21.80 15.84 22.07
CA GLY A 51 23.12 16.51 22.09
C GLY A 51 24.29 15.76 21.42
N SER A 52 25.28 16.37 20.75
CA SER A 52 25.78 17.75 20.74
C SER A 52 26.74 18.02 19.55
N ARG A 53 26.97 19.32 19.29
CA ARG A 53 27.84 19.94 18.28
C ARG A 53 29.35 19.81 18.57
N ILE A 54 30.19 19.80 17.52
CA ILE A 54 31.61 20.24 17.51
C ILE A 54 31.84 20.86 16.10
N ALA A 55 31.95 22.20 15.93
CA ALA A 55 33.19 23.01 15.78
C ALA A 55 34.22 22.39 14.81
N GLY A 56 34.86 23.04 13.83
CA GLY A 56 35.05 24.40 13.34
C GLY A 56 36.04 24.31 12.13
N PRO A 57 36.37 25.41 11.44
CA PRO A 57 36.80 25.38 10.03
C PRO A 57 38.32 25.30 9.83
N VAL A 58 38.77 24.72 8.71
CA VAL A 58 40.11 24.92 8.14
C VAL A 58 40.01 25.18 6.64
N ALA A 59 40.74 26.20 6.20
CA ALA A 59 40.63 26.87 4.92
C ALA A 59 41.44 26.20 3.77
N ALA A 60 40.87 26.33 2.57
CA ALA A 60 41.45 26.62 1.25
C ALA A 60 42.83 26.05 0.85
N ALA A 61 42.87 25.30 -0.28
CA ALA A 61 43.17 25.86 -1.61
C ALA A 61 43.60 24.75 -2.61
N ALA A 62 42.85 24.59 -3.71
CA ALA A 62 43.37 24.15 -5.01
C ALA A 62 42.27 24.39 -6.07
N ALA A 63 42.40 25.49 -6.79
CA ALA A 63 41.60 25.78 -7.98
C ALA A 63 42.28 25.17 -9.22
N VAL A 64 41.49 25.06 -10.29
CA VAL A 64 41.84 24.68 -11.68
C VAL A 64 41.65 23.19 -12.05
N THR A 65 40.41 22.71 -11.96
CA THR A 65 39.79 21.80 -12.96
C THR A 65 38.25 21.75 -12.80
N LEU A 66 37.56 22.89 -12.85
CA LEU A 66 36.11 22.96 -12.56
C LEU A 66 35.38 23.94 -13.49
N VAL A 67 35.44 23.72 -14.80
CA VAL A 67 34.51 24.39 -15.74
C VAL A 67 33.79 23.39 -16.64
N ALA A 68 34.41 22.25 -16.97
CA ALA A 68 33.74 21.18 -17.72
C ALA A 68 32.81 20.30 -16.84
N ALA A 69 33.08 20.17 -15.54
CA ALA A 69 32.23 19.40 -14.62
C ALA A 69 31.00 20.18 -14.11
N VAL A 70 31.01 21.52 -14.16
CA VAL A 70 29.87 22.34 -13.68
C VAL A 70 28.71 22.32 -14.68
N LEU A 71 29.00 22.18 -15.99
CA LEU A 71 27.96 22.13 -17.03
C LEU A 71 27.21 20.77 -17.09
N LEU A 72 27.76 19.70 -16.52
CA LEU A 72 27.05 18.41 -16.40
C LEU A 72 26.16 18.31 -15.15
N VAL A 73 26.35 19.19 -14.15
CA VAL A 73 25.49 19.26 -12.94
C VAL A 73 24.32 20.24 -13.13
N SER A 74 24.36 21.07 -14.17
CA SER A 74 23.30 22.04 -14.51
C SER A 74 22.35 21.59 -15.62
N LEU A 75 22.46 20.34 -16.10
CA LEU A 75 21.36 19.77 -16.87
C LEU A 75 20.16 19.73 -15.92
N PRO A 76 19.01 20.36 -16.26
CA PRO A 76 17.80 20.18 -15.48
C PRO A 76 17.57 18.67 -15.44
N GLN A 77 17.67 18.08 -14.25
CA GLN A 77 17.27 16.70 -14.05
C GLN A 77 15.79 16.68 -14.44
N ARG A 78 15.46 16.23 -15.66
CA ARG A 78 14.10 15.77 -15.96
C ARG A 78 13.79 14.75 -14.87
N GLY A 79 12.85 15.04 -14.00
CA GLY A 79 12.64 14.17 -12.84
C GLY A 79 11.90 14.86 -11.73
N SER A 80 10.59 14.63 -11.65
CA SER A 80 9.71 14.81 -10.48
C SER A 80 9.90 16.08 -9.64
N ASP A 81 10.50 17.14 -10.17
CA ASP A 81 10.78 18.36 -9.41
C ASP A 81 9.48 19.12 -9.11
N THR A 82 8.41 18.78 -9.83
CA THR A 82 7.04 19.17 -9.52
C THR A 82 6.17 17.94 -9.22
N VAL A 83 5.11 18.16 -8.44
CA VAL A 83 4.14 17.11 -8.13
C VAL A 83 3.44 16.60 -9.39
N GLU A 84 3.20 17.46 -10.38
CA GLU A 84 2.59 17.09 -11.66
C GLU A 84 3.46 16.13 -12.48
N GLU A 85 4.77 16.35 -12.51
CA GLU A 85 5.70 15.46 -13.21
C GLU A 85 5.79 14.10 -12.51
N PHE A 86 5.74 14.08 -11.18
CA PHE A 86 5.66 12.84 -10.40
C PHE A 86 4.40 12.04 -10.75
N TYR A 87 3.22 12.66 -10.72
CA TYR A 87 1.95 12.01 -11.07
C TYR A 87 1.95 11.50 -12.52
N ARG A 88 2.47 12.29 -13.46
CA ARG A 88 2.58 11.89 -14.88
C ARG A 88 3.48 10.67 -15.06
N THR A 89 4.64 10.66 -14.41
CA THR A 89 5.58 9.53 -14.49
C THR A 89 4.96 8.27 -13.94
N LEU A 90 4.29 8.38 -12.79
CA LEU A 90 3.61 7.27 -12.16
C LEU A 90 2.50 6.70 -13.07
N SER A 91 1.69 7.56 -13.70
CA SER A 91 0.62 7.13 -14.61
C SER A 91 1.09 6.35 -15.85
N GLY A 92 2.40 6.39 -16.16
CA GLY A 92 2.99 5.61 -17.25
C GLY A 92 3.40 4.18 -16.85
N ALA A 93 3.29 3.81 -15.56
CA ALA A 93 3.63 2.46 -15.12
C ALA A 93 2.52 1.46 -15.45
N GLU A 94 2.82 0.46 -16.28
CA GLU A 94 1.84 -0.54 -16.71
C GLU A 94 1.51 -1.57 -15.62
N ASN A 95 2.51 -1.97 -14.84
CA ASN A 95 2.41 -3.01 -13.83
C ASN A 95 3.01 -2.51 -12.52
N VAL A 96 2.25 -2.59 -11.44
CA VAL A 96 2.66 -2.11 -10.12
C VAL A 96 2.26 -3.11 -9.05
N CYS A 97 3.18 -3.41 -8.15
CA CYS A 97 2.87 -4.05 -6.87
C CYS A 97 3.13 -3.07 -5.73
N VAL A 98 2.08 -2.76 -4.98
CA VAL A 98 2.14 -1.93 -3.76
C VAL A 98 2.03 -2.85 -2.56
N SER A 99 3.07 -2.88 -1.72
CA SER A 99 3.08 -3.59 -0.45
C SER A 99 2.99 -2.60 0.70
N THR A 100 1.92 -2.65 1.49
CA THR A 100 1.63 -1.70 2.57
C THR A 100 2.01 -2.27 3.93
N PHE A 101 2.69 -1.49 4.73
CA PHE A 101 3.22 -1.84 6.05
C PHE A 101 2.75 -0.82 7.08
N ALA A 102 2.24 -1.30 8.22
CA ALA A 102 2.06 -0.43 9.38
C ALA A 102 3.42 0.01 9.95
N ALA A 103 3.44 1.15 10.63
CA ALA A 103 4.64 1.64 11.29
C ALA A 103 5.26 0.57 12.22
N GLY A 104 6.57 0.36 12.09
CA GLY A 104 7.32 -0.61 12.89
C GLY A 104 7.20 -2.08 12.44
N GLN A 105 6.39 -2.39 11.42
CA GLN A 105 6.26 -3.74 10.90
C GLN A 105 7.28 -4.05 9.80
N THR A 106 7.71 -5.31 9.73
CA THR A 106 8.64 -5.81 8.69
C THR A 106 7.95 -6.66 7.62
N SER A 107 6.71 -7.09 7.87
CA SER A 107 5.86 -7.81 6.91
C SER A 107 4.69 -6.94 6.42
N PRO A 108 4.32 -7.01 5.13
CA PRO A 108 3.22 -6.23 4.62
C PRO A 108 1.88 -6.74 5.17
N GLN A 109 0.99 -5.83 5.54
CA GLN A 109 -0.39 -6.14 5.91
C GLN A 109 -1.25 -6.41 4.68
N GLN A 110 -0.91 -5.75 3.58
CA GLN A 110 -1.59 -5.87 2.31
C GLN A 110 -0.57 -5.77 1.16
N GLN A 111 -0.81 -6.53 0.10
CA GLN A 111 -0.14 -6.37 -1.18
C GLN A 111 -1.20 -6.26 -2.28
N VAL A 112 -1.00 -5.32 -3.19
CA VAL A 112 -1.90 -5.10 -4.33
C VAL A 112 -1.07 -5.11 -5.60
N TRP A 113 -1.34 -6.06 -6.49
CA TRP A 113 -0.79 -6.08 -7.85
C TRP A 113 -1.84 -5.52 -8.81
N THR A 114 -1.46 -4.55 -9.62
CA THR A 114 -2.27 -3.98 -10.67
C THR A 114 -1.52 -4.17 -11.99
N SER A 115 -2.20 -4.72 -13.00
CA SER A 115 -1.70 -4.81 -14.37
C SER A 115 -2.68 -4.17 -15.32
N HIS A 116 -2.25 -3.12 -16.00
CA HIS A 116 -3.05 -2.43 -17.01
C HIS A 116 -3.19 -3.26 -18.29
N SER A 117 -2.12 -3.94 -18.72
CA SER A 117 -2.13 -4.75 -19.95
C SER A 117 -3.02 -5.99 -19.82
N LEU A 118 -2.98 -6.65 -18.66
CA LEU A 118 -3.87 -7.78 -18.35
C LEU A 118 -5.26 -7.34 -17.89
N ASN A 119 -5.42 -6.07 -17.54
CA ASN A 119 -6.64 -5.51 -16.94
C ASN A 119 -7.09 -6.31 -15.69
N VAL A 120 -6.12 -6.61 -14.82
CA VAL A 120 -6.35 -7.38 -13.58
C VAL A 120 -5.87 -6.62 -12.34
N ARG A 121 -6.51 -6.91 -11.20
CA ARG A 121 -6.07 -6.47 -9.88
C ARG A 121 -6.09 -7.63 -8.90
N LEU A 122 -4.95 -7.92 -8.28
CA LEU A 122 -4.83 -8.94 -7.24
C LEU A 122 -4.58 -8.27 -5.89
N PHE A 123 -5.36 -8.64 -4.90
CA PHE A 123 -5.18 -8.27 -3.50
C PHE A 123 -4.71 -9.48 -2.73
N LYS A 124 -3.76 -9.28 -1.82
CA LYS A 124 -3.40 -10.22 -0.76
C LYS A 124 -3.44 -9.47 0.56
N THR A 125 -4.22 -9.97 1.50
CA THR A 125 -4.33 -9.41 2.86
C THR A 125 -4.00 -10.48 3.88
N GLY A 126 -3.24 -10.14 4.93
CA GLY A 126 -2.77 -11.09 5.92
C GLY A 126 -1.47 -11.82 5.49
N SER A 127 -1.08 -12.82 6.26
CA SER A 127 0.23 -13.48 6.15
C SER A 127 0.15 -14.99 6.33
N GLY A 128 1.09 -15.71 5.72
CA GLY A 128 1.14 -17.18 5.80
C GLY A 128 -0.13 -17.84 5.29
N ASP A 129 -0.54 -18.92 5.94
CA ASP A 129 -1.69 -19.76 5.55
C ASP A 129 -3.04 -19.08 5.76
N GLN A 130 -3.07 -17.93 6.47
CA GLN A 130 -4.28 -17.13 6.70
C GLN A 130 -4.42 -15.99 5.68
N ALA A 131 -3.55 -15.92 4.68
CA ALA A 131 -3.65 -14.93 3.63
C ALA A 131 -4.97 -15.07 2.85
N ARG A 132 -5.63 -13.94 2.63
CA ARG A 132 -6.81 -13.81 1.78
C ARG A 132 -6.39 -13.23 0.45
N PHE A 133 -6.81 -13.85 -0.63
CA PHE A 133 -6.59 -13.34 -1.98
C PHE A 133 -7.91 -12.93 -2.61
N ALA A 134 -7.89 -11.83 -3.36
CA ALA A 134 -9.00 -11.43 -4.21
C ALA A 134 -8.44 -10.99 -5.56
N LEU A 135 -8.87 -11.62 -6.64
CA LEU A 135 -8.54 -11.26 -8.01
C LEU A 135 -9.75 -10.62 -8.67
N TRP A 136 -9.57 -9.46 -9.25
CA TRP A 136 -10.50 -8.85 -10.21
C TRP A 136 -9.94 -9.09 -11.60
N ASP A 137 -10.60 -9.95 -12.37
CA ASP A 137 -10.24 -10.30 -13.75
C ASP A 137 -11.29 -9.66 -14.68
N VAL A 138 -11.00 -8.44 -15.13
CA VAL A 138 -11.93 -7.64 -15.95
C VAL A 138 -12.19 -8.29 -17.31
N PRO A 139 -11.19 -8.82 -18.05
CA PRO A 139 -11.43 -9.50 -19.33
C PRO A 139 -12.37 -10.70 -19.19
N SER A 140 -12.21 -11.47 -18.11
CA SER A 140 -13.06 -12.62 -17.83
C SER A 140 -14.38 -12.25 -17.14
N LYS A 141 -14.55 -10.99 -16.74
CA LYS A 141 -15.70 -10.46 -15.99
C LYS A 141 -15.98 -11.23 -14.71
N VAL A 142 -14.94 -11.63 -13.98
CA VAL A 142 -15.08 -12.36 -12.71
C VAL A 142 -14.26 -11.74 -11.59
N GLN A 143 -14.78 -11.90 -10.38
CA GLN A 143 -14.04 -11.75 -9.16
C GLN A 143 -13.80 -13.13 -8.57
N MET A 144 -12.55 -13.44 -8.25
CA MET A 144 -12.18 -14.66 -7.57
C MET A 144 -11.70 -14.33 -6.17
N THR A 145 -12.09 -15.11 -5.17
CA THR A 145 -11.58 -14.99 -3.80
C THR A 145 -11.02 -16.34 -3.35
N MET A 146 -9.94 -16.28 -2.57
CA MET A 146 -9.35 -17.45 -1.94
C MET A 146 -9.06 -17.16 -0.47
N TYR A 147 -9.53 -18.05 0.42
CA TYR A 147 -9.23 -18.01 1.85
C TYR A 147 -9.17 -19.43 2.41
N LEU A 148 -8.12 -19.77 3.15
CA LEU A 148 -7.92 -21.12 3.72
C LEU A 148 -8.07 -22.24 2.66
N SER A 149 -7.63 -21.99 1.42
CA SER A 149 -7.79 -22.88 0.26
C SER A 149 -9.22 -23.05 -0.26
N GLU A 150 -10.21 -22.38 0.32
CA GLU A 150 -11.55 -22.27 -0.26
C GLU A 150 -11.53 -21.25 -1.38
N PHE A 151 -12.08 -21.62 -2.53
CA PHE A 151 -12.09 -20.82 -3.74
C PHE A 151 -13.53 -20.47 -4.11
N GLN A 152 -13.78 -19.20 -4.39
CA GLN A 152 -15.08 -18.72 -4.86
C GLN A 152 -14.88 -17.85 -6.09
N THR A 153 -15.79 -17.99 -7.05
CA THR A 153 -15.83 -17.18 -8.27
C THR A 153 -17.21 -16.56 -8.40
N GLU A 154 -17.26 -15.25 -8.55
CA GLU A 154 -18.48 -14.49 -8.75
C GLU A 154 -18.38 -13.68 -10.04
N PRO A 155 -19.44 -13.64 -10.86
CA PRO A 155 -19.46 -12.75 -12.03
C PRO A 155 -19.49 -11.28 -11.57
N LEU A 156 -18.72 -10.44 -12.25
CA LEU A 156 -18.76 -8.99 -12.04
C LEU A 156 -19.97 -8.40 -12.76
N THR A 157 -20.76 -7.60 -12.05
CA THR A 157 -21.83 -6.81 -12.67
C THR A 157 -21.25 -5.67 -13.51
N GLU A 158 -21.99 -5.18 -14.50
CA GLU A 158 -21.54 -4.05 -15.35
C GLU A 158 -21.24 -2.78 -14.53
N GLU A 159 -21.98 -2.53 -13.44
CA GLU A 159 -21.71 -1.43 -12.50
C GLU A 159 -20.35 -1.63 -11.79
N ARG A 160 -20.08 -2.84 -11.30
CA ARG A 160 -18.79 -3.19 -10.67
C ARG A 160 -17.64 -3.14 -11.65
N LEU A 161 -17.84 -3.57 -12.89
CA LEU A 161 -16.82 -3.49 -13.95
C LEU A 161 -16.41 -2.03 -14.18
N ALA A 162 -17.36 -1.12 -14.34
CA ALA A 162 -17.07 0.30 -14.52
C ALA A 162 -16.33 0.92 -13.31
N GLU A 163 -16.70 0.53 -12.09
CA GLU A 163 -15.99 0.94 -10.87
C GLU A 163 -14.54 0.41 -10.85
N ILE A 164 -14.36 -0.87 -11.19
CA ILE A 164 -13.04 -1.52 -11.23
C ILE A 164 -12.16 -0.89 -12.30
N GLU A 165 -12.65 -0.71 -13.53
CA GLU A 165 -11.91 -0.07 -14.62
C GLU A 165 -11.44 1.34 -14.25
N LYS A 166 -12.32 2.12 -13.61
CA LYS A 166 -11.95 3.44 -13.07
C LYS A 166 -10.87 3.32 -12.00
N SER A 167 -10.97 2.32 -11.11
CA SER A 167 -9.99 2.08 -10.06
C SER A 167 -8.64 1.58 -10.57
N LEU A 168 -8.63 0.87 -11.71
CA LEU A 168 -7.43 0.37 -12.38
C LEU A 168 -6.67 1.53 -13.00
N ALA A 169 -7.37 2.50 -13.60
CA ALA A 169 -6.76 3.73 -14.12
C ALA A 169 -6.02 4.56 -13.05
N SER A 170 -6.40 4.40 -11.77
CA SER A 170 -5.70 5.03 -10.65
C SER A 170 -4.67 4.09 -10.03
N LEU A 171 -3.42 4.54 -9.90
CA LEU A 171 -2.41 3.87 -9.06
C LEU A 171 -2.66 4.18 -7.57
N SER A 172 -3.91 3.93 -7.15
CA SER A 172 -4.41 4.14 -5.80
C SER A 172 -3.53 3.42 -4.79
N GLY A 173 -3.15 4.14 -3.74
CA GLY A 173 -2.28 3.65 -2.67
C GLY A 173 -0.82 4.04 -2.82
N VAL A 174 -0.36 4.51 -3.99
CA VAL A 174 0.98 5.09 -4.14
C VAL A 174 0.98 6.57 -3.74
N THR A 175 -0.04 7.31 -4.16
CA THR A 175 -0.18 8.76 -3.94
C THR A 175 -1.20 9.07 -2.85
N PRO A 176 -1.04 10.20 -2.14
CA PRO A 176 -2.01 10.63 -1.11
C PRO A 176 -3.32 11.15 -1.70
N PHE A 177 -3.32 11.51 -2.99
CA PHE A 177 -4.51 11.99 -3.73
C PHE A 177 -4.62 11.25 -5.06
N ALA A 178 -5.86 11.00 -5.52
CA ALA A 178 -6.13 10.26 -6.75
C ALA A 178 -5.73 11.06 -8.01
N ASP A 179 -6.06 12.35 -8.07
CA ASP A 179 -5.62 13.27 -9.13
C ASP A 179 -4.70 14.34 -8.52
N VAL A 180 -3.74 14.84 -9.31
CA VAL A 180 -2.90 15.98 -8.92
C VAL A 180 -3.72 17.24 -8.66
N LYS A 181 -4.88 17.37 -9.31
CA LYS A 181 -5.84 18.47 -9.09
C LYS A 181 -6.43 18.47 -7.68
N ASP A 182 -6.43 17.32 -7.01
CA ASP A 182 -6.94 17.17 -5.65
C ASP A 182 -5.90 17.57 -4.59
N VAL A 183 -4.64 17.81 -5.01
CA VAL A 183 -3.59 18.31 -4.12
C VAL A 183 -3.99 19.70 -3.61
N PRO A 184 -4.03 19.93 -2.28
CA PRO A 184 -4.43 21.22 -1.73
C PRO A 184 -3.57 22.36 -2.24
N LYS A 185 -4.17 23.51 -2.56
CA LYS A 185 -3.46 24.70 -3.06
C LYS A 185 -2.33 25.20 -2.14
N ARG A 186 -2.42 24.90 -0.84
CA ARG A 186 -1.41 25.27 0.17
C ARG A 186 -0.43 24.13 0.48
N ALA A 187 -0.48 23.03 -0.26
CA ALA A 187 0.47 21.95 -0.11
C ALA A 187 1.86 22.41 -0.57
N ARG A 188 2.90 21.90 0.09
CA ARG A 188 4.30 22.21 -0.22
C ARG A 188 4.99 20.94 -0.71
N TRP A 189 5.40 20.94 -1.97
CA TRP A 189 6.31 19.95 -2.52
C TRP A 189 7.75 20.43 -2.34
N SER A 190 8.61 19.61 -1.74
CA SER A 190 10.01 19.99 -1.54
C SER A 190 10.94 18.79 -1.58
N ARG A 191 12.13 18.99 -2.17
CA ARG A 191 13.18 17.97 -2.21
C ARG A 191 13.92 17.93 -0.87
N VAL A 192 14.03 16.74 -0.29
CA VAL A 192 14.74 16.49 0.96
C VAL A 192 16.24 16.32 0.66
N LYS A 193 17.07 17.09 1.37
CA LYS A 193 18.54 17.07 1.25
C LYS A 193 19.24 16.45 2.46
N ASP A 194 18.47 16.03 3.47
CA ASP A 194 19.01 15.40 4.66
C ASP A 194 19.70 14.07 4.28
N PRO A 195 21.01 13.91 4.56
CA PRO A 195 21.75 12.70 4.20
C PRO A 195 21.18 11.42 4.84
N ALA A 196 20.64 11.52 6.06
CA ALA A 196 20.07 10.36 6.75
C ALA A 196 18.81 9.86 6.02
N ALA A 197 17.91 10.77 5.63
CA ALA A 197 16.75 10.43 4.80
C ALA A 197 17.15 9.88 3.43
N VAL A 198 18.13 10.47 2.76
CA VAL A 198 18.58 10.01 1.41
C VAL A 198 19.24 8.64 1.47
N ALA A 199 19.88 8.28 2.58
CA ALA A 199 20.53 6.98 2.76
C ALA A 199 19.57 5.81 2.95
N VAL A 200 18.27 6.05 3.23
CA VAL A 200 17.27 4.99 3.46
C VAL A 200 17.13 4.06 2.26
N ILE A 201 17.09 4.62 1.04
CA ILE A 201 17.11 3.85 -0.21
C ILE A 201 18.17 4.44 -1.13
N SER A 202 19.26 3.70 -1.32
CA SER A 202 20.34 4.09 -2.20
C SER A 202 19.85 4.28 -3.64
N GLY A 203 20.29 5.37 -4.28
CA GLY A 203 19.95 5.68 -5.67
C GLY A 203 18.59 6.37 -5.85
N CYS A 204 17.93 6.80 -4.77
CA CYS A 204 16.70 7.57 -4.83
C CYS A 204 16.90 9.06 -4.53
N ALA A 205 16.12 9.90 -5.23
CA ALA A 205 15.80 11.24 -4.77
C ALA A 205 14.62 11.17 -3.78
N VAL A 206 14.61 12.06 -2.78
CA VAL A 206 13.59 12.07 -1.73
C VAL A 206 12.82 13.39 -1.78
N TYR A 207 11.49 13.30 -1.74
CA TYR A 207 10.60 14.46 -1.78
C TYR A 207 9.56 14.36 -0.68
N ASP A 208 9.20 15.49 -0.09
CA ASP A 208 8.12 15.65 0.87
C ASP A 208 7.00 16.47 0.25
N LEU A 209 5.77 15.96 0.29
CA LEU A 209 4.53 16.71 0.14
C LEU A 209 3.94 16.95 1.53
N GLU A 210 3.80 18.21 1.93
CA GLU A 210 3.21 18.59 3.21
C GLU A 210 1.95 19.39 3.01
N TRP A 211 0.89 19.10 3.76
CA TRP A 211 -0.37 19.84 3.69
C TRP A 211 -1.13 19.81 5.02
N LEU A 212 -2.07 20.74 5.18
CA LEU A 212 -3.02 20.75 6.28
C LEU A 212 -4.31 20.05 5.82
N GLN A 213 -4.67 18.96 6.49
CA GLN A 213 -5.96 18.30 6.33
C GLN A 213 -6.92 18.89 7.36
N GLN A 214 -7.98 19.56 6.89
CA GLN A 214 -9.05 20.04 7.76
C GLN A 214 -9.93 18.86 8.21
N GLY A 215 -10.23 18.80 9.51
CA GLY A 215 -11.16 17.82 10.05
C GLY A 215 -12.59 18.10 9.55
N THR A 216 -13.33 17.05 9.24
CA THR A 216 -14.73 17.17 8.78
C THR A 216 -15.69 17.53 9.94
N ILE A 217 -15.29 17.23 11.18
CA ILE A 217 -16.13 17.37 12.40
C ILE A 217 -15.47 18.27 13.44
N SER A 218 -14.14 18.31 13.53
CA SER A 218 -13.39 19.17 14.45
C SER A 218 -12.67 20.27 13.69
N GLU A 219 -12.69 21.50 14.24
CA GLU A 219 -11.89 22.62 13.73
C GLU A 219 -10.37 22.37 13.81
N VAL A 220 -9.94 21.36 14.58
CA VAL A 220 -8.53 20.99 14.72
C VAL A 220 -8.03 20.34 13.43
N GLY A 221 -7.10 21.01 12.76
CA GLY A 221 -6.44 20.48 11.57
C GLY A 221 -5.40 19.40 11.91
N THR A 222 -5.21 18.46 10.98
CA THR A 222 -4.10 17.49 11.04
C THR A 222 -3.08 17.87 9.99
N TYR A 223 -1.83 18.08 10.41
CA TYR A 223 -0.72 18.26 9.48
C TYR A 223 -0.32 16.89 8.93
N ARG A 224 -0.30 16.77 7.61
CA ARG A 224 0.10 15.57 6.89
C ARG A 224 1.41 15.81 6.17
N ARG A 225 2.25 14.78 6.15
CA ARG A 225 3.45 14.74 5.32
C ARG A 225 3.53 13.39 4.64
N TRP A 226 3.64 13.42 3.32
CA TRP A 226 3.89 12.24 2.51
C TRP A 226 5.29 12.34 1.93
N ARG A 227 6.16 11.39 2.28
CA ARG A 227 7.54 11.32 1.80
C ARG A 227 7.66 10.23 0.77
N VAL A 228 8.24 10.53 -0.38
CA VAL A 228 8.45 9.55 -1.45
C VAL A 228 9.90 9.45 -1.84
N PHE A 229 10.33 8.21 -2.10
CA PHE A 229 11.66 7.84 -2.56
C PHE A 229 11.55 7.44 -4.03
N VAL A 230 12.05 8.32 -4.89
CA VAL A 230 11.95 8.20 -6.35
C VAL A 230 13.27 7.71 -6.91
N ASP A 231 13.28 6.59 -7.63
CA ASP A 231 14.48 6.06 -8.26
C ASP A 231 15.08 7.08 -9.24
N ALA A 232 16.39 7.36 -9.12
CA ALA A 232 17.04 8.40 -9.91
C ALA A 232 17.16 8.06 -11.41
N LYS A 233 17.00 6.79 -11.79
CA LYS A 233 17.08 6.35 -13.20
C LYS A 233 15.70 6.24 -13.83
N THR A 234 14.75 5.62 -13.14
CA THR A 234 13.42 5.36 -13.70
C THR A 234 12.41 6.44 -13.38
N HIS A 235 12.70 7.31 -12.41
CA HIS A 235 11.79 8.31 -11.86
C HIS A 235 10.51 7.73 -11.26
N LEU A 236 10.50 6.43 -10.98
CA LEU A 236 9.40 5.73 -10.36
C LEU A 236 9.58 5.63 -8.83
N PRO A 237 8.51 5.76 -8.04
CA PRO A 237 8.59 5.57 -6.60
C PRO A 237 8.99 4.13 -6.26
N ARG A 238 9.89 3.97 -5.29
CA ARG A 238 10.26 2.66 -4.72
C ARG A 238 9.72 2.48 -3.30
N ARG A 239 9.46 3.59 -2.62
CA ARG A 239 8.90 3.65 -1.27
C ARG A 239 8.15 4.96 -1.10
N ALA A 240 7.08 4.92 -0.33
CA ALA A 240 6.48 6.13 0.20
C ALA A 240 6.07 5.94 1.66
N GLU A 241 6.02 7.04 2.41
CA GLU A 241 5.78 7.05 3.84
C GLU A 241 4.72 8.12 4.15
N SER A 242 3.71 7.75 4.93
CA SER A 242 2.68 8.66 5.40
C SER A 242 2.93 9.02 6.84
N TYR A 243 2.96 10.31 7.11
CA TYR A 243 3.12 10.87 8.43
C TYR A 243 1.97 11.80 8.78
N ALA A 244 1.61 11.83 10.06
CA ALA A 244 0.66 12.78 10.60
C ALA A 244 1.16 13.40 11.90
N LYS A 245 0.68 14.61 12.18
CA LYS A 245 0.72 15.19 13.52
C LYS A 245 -0.45 16.15 13.74
N SER A 246 -0.93 16.21 14.96
CA SER A 246 -1.86 17.23 15.42
C SER A 246 -1.17 18.60 15.56
N GLU A 247 -1.95 19.67 15.70
CA GLU A 247 -1.39 21.02 15.90
C GLU A 247 -0.58 21.16 17.20
N SER A 248 -0.92 20.38 18.23
CA SER A 248 -0.22 20.39 19.52
C SER A 248 1.06 19.56 19.52
N GLU A 249 1.28 18.73 18.51
CA GLU A 249 2.46 17.87 18.38
C GLU A 249 3.60 18.57 17.61
N GLN A 250 4.80 18.46 18.16
CA GLN A 250 6.00 19.03 17.55
C GLN A 250 6.48 18.17 16.38
N GLU A 251 6.42 16.85 16.54
CA GLU A 251 7.00 15.87 15.62
C GLU A 251 5.92 15.11 14.85
N TYR A 252 6.28 14.70 13.63
CA TYR A 252 5.47 13.84 12.79
C TYR A 252 5.63 12.37 13.20
N ALA A 253 4.52 11.68 13.43
CA ALA A 253 4.50 10.24 13.61
C ALA A 253 4.30 9.54 12.27
N LEU A 254 5.08 8.47 12.02
CA LEU A 254 4.86 7.59 10.86
C LEU A 254 3.59 6.77 11.13
N GLU A 255 2.64 6.80 10.21
CA GLU A 255 1.42 5.98 10.29
C GLU A 255 1.63 4.64 9.58
N TYR A 256 2.08 4.71 8.34
CA TYR A 256 2.35 3.56 7.50
C TYR A 256 3.39 3.91 6.43
N PHE A 257 3.93 2.89 5.78
CA PHE A 257 4.73 3.05 4.58
C PHE A 257 4.36 1.99 3.55
N ILE A 258 4.68 2.29 2.30
CA ILE A 258 4.52 1.36 1.19
C ILE A 258 5.87 1.09 0.54
N MET A 259 6.04 -0.12 0.03
CA MET A 259 7.09 -0.47 -0.92
C MET A 259 6.44 -0.68 -2.28
N VAL A 260 7.04 -0.12 -3.32
CA VAL A 260 6.51 -0.18 -4.69
C VAL A 260 7.51 -0.93 -5.56
N THR A 261 7.00 -1.92 -6.28
CA THR A 261 7.77 -2.70 -7.27
C THR A 261 7.01 -2.74 -8.59
N TYR A 262 7.73 -3.02 -9.67
CA TYR A 262 7.21 -2.96 -11.04
C TYR A 262 7.43 -4.32 -11.70
N PRO A 263 6.61 -5.33 -11.33
CA PRO A 263 6.76 -6.68 -11.87
C PRO A 263 6.48 -6.69 -13.38
N SER A 264 7.05 -7.66 -14.09
CA SER A 264 6.66 -7.92 -15.47
C SER A 264 5.24 -8.50 -15.53
N GLU A 265 4.65 -8.46 -16.71
CA GLU A 265 3.37 -9.13 -16.96
C GLU A 265 3.42 -10.62 -16.61
N SER A 266 4.51 -11.31 -16.99
CA SER A 266 4.70 -12.73 -16.72
C SER A 266 4.78 -13.03 -15.22
N GLU A 267 5.46 -12.18 -14.44
CA GLU A 267 5.52 -12.33 -12.98
C GLU A 267 4.13 -12.20 -12.35
N ILE A 268 3.29 -11.28 -12.84
CA ILE A 268 1.90 -11.18 -12.37
C ILE A 268 1.10 -12.43 -12.78
N GLN A 269 1.20 -12.87 -14.03
CA GLN A 269 0.53 -14.10 -14.48
C GLN A 269 0.91 -15.31 -13.65
N ASP A 270 2.19 -15.48 -13.33
CA ASP A 270 2.70 -16.57 -12.51
C ASP A 270 2.14 -16.52 -11.09
N ILE A 271 2.07 -15.33 -10.48
CA ILE A 271 1.47 -15.15 -9.15
C ILE A 271 -0.02 -15.51 -9.18
N VAL A 272 -0.76 -15.04 -10.18
CA VAL A 272 -2.18 -15.33 -10.31
C VAL A 272 -2.39 -16.83 -10.58
N ALA A 273 -1.57 -17.45 -11.42
CA ALA A 273 -1.64 -18.89 -11.72
C ALA A 273 -1.27 -19.76 -10.53
N GLY A 274 -0.26 -19.38 -9.75
CA GLY A 274 0.11 -20.06 -8.52
C GLY A 274 -0.95 -19.95 -7.42
N THR A 275 -1.78 -18.90 -7.46
CA THR A 275 -2.85 -18.67 -6.48
C THR A 275 -4.17 -19.33 -6.91
N PHE A 276 -4.61 -19.12 -8.15
CA PHE A 276 -5.96 -19.48 -8.63
C PHE A 276 -5.95 -20.57 -9.71
N GLY A 277 -4.81 -21.21 -9.96
CA GLY A 277 -4.64 -22.14 -11.08
C GLY A 277 -4.48 -21.43 -12.43
N PRO A 278 -4.12 -22.16 -13.50
CA PRO A 278 -3.93 -21.58 -14.83
C PRO A 278 -5.23 -20.98 -15.40
N PRO A 279 -5.17 -20.04 -16.36
CA PRO A 279 -6.37 -19.44 -16.97
C PRO A 279 -7.38 -20.48 -17.52
N SER A 280 -6.90 -21.61 -18.03
CA SER A 280 -7.74 -22.68 -18.56
C SER A 280 -8.58 -23.42 -17.50
N SER A 281 -8.18 -23.40 -16.23
CA SER A 281 -8.96 -24.02 -15.14
C SER A 281 -9.95 -23.05 -14.49
N ARG A 282 -9.94 -21.77 -14.88
CA ARG A 282 -10.75 -20.70 -14.28
C ARG A 282 -12.12 -20.51 -14.94
N THR A 283 -12.32 -21.09 -16.11
CA THR A 283 -13.55 -21.00 -16.91
C THR A 283 -14.57 -22.09 -16.60
N GLY A 284 -14.25 -23.01 -15.67
CA GLY A 284 -15.27 -23.88 -15.09
C GLY A 284 -16.27 -23.00 -14.34
N GLY A 285 -17.46 -22.79 -14.91
CA GLY A 285 -18.61 -22.29 -14.16
C GLY A 285 -18.78 -23.14 -12.89
N PRO A 286 -19.45 -22.63 -11.84
CA PRO A 286 -19.43 -23.23 -10.50
C PRO A 286 -19.74 -24.72 -10.57
N GLU A 287 -18.69 -25.55 -10.63
CA GLU A 287 -18.83 -26.99 -10.57
C GLU A 287 -19.23 -27.24 -9.13
N TYR A 288 -20.49 -27.59 -8.97
CA TYR A 288 -21.04 -28.05 -7.71
C TYR A 288 -20.12 -29.17 -7.19
N ILE A 289 -19.25 -28.84 -6.23
CA ILE A 289 -18.52 -29.82 -5.42
C ILE A 289 -19.60 -30.47 -4.53
N GLY A 290 -20.36 -31.40 -5.11
CA GLY A 290 -21.57 -31.90 -4.48
C GLY A 290 -22.27 -33.04 -5.19
N THR A 291 -21.69 -33.66 -6.20
CA THR A 291 -22.21 -34.95 -6.68
C THR A 291 -21.07 -35.95 -6.81
N PRO A 292 -20.88 -36.82 -5.80
CA PRO A 292 -20.05 -38.01 -5.96
C PRO A 292 -20.54 -38.76 -7.20
N GLY A 293 -19.60 -39.13 -8.07
CA GLY A 293 -19.89 -39.86 -9.31
C GLY A 293 -20.83 -41.03 -9.04
N MET A 294 -21.97 -41.05 -9.72
CA MET A 294 -22.63 -42.31 -10.02
C MET A 294 -21.86 -42.94 -11.17
N ASP A 295 -21.13 -44.01 -10.86
CA ASP A 295 -20.73 -45.01 -11.83
C ASP A 295 -21.94 -45.40 -12.70
N ARG A 296 -21.81 -45.23 -14.02
CA ARG A 296 -22.41 -46.10 -15.04
C ARG A 296 -21.56 -46.11 -16.30
#